data_AF-A0A2W5Z390-F1
#
_entry.id   AF-A0A2W5Z390-F1
#
_cell.length_a   1.000
_cell.length_b   1.000
_cell.length_c   1.000
_cell.angle_alpha   90.00
_cell.angle_beta   90.00
_cell.angle_gamma   90.00
#
_symmetry.space_group_name_H-M   'P 1'
#
loop_
_entity.id
_entity.type
_entity.pdbx_description
1 polymer ?
#
loop_
_entity_poly.entity_id
_entity_poly.type
_entity_poly.pdbx_seq_one_letter_code
_entity_poly.pdbx_strand_id
1 'polypeptide(L)'
;VVASLTAVGCMGLIALYQIGVIKHLPEPPLPGLDADEVDASTEGYSHLQMGDAFIGLGTYAMTMGLAAMGPKDRAQTRPWIPLALAAKTTADAAQAAKLTYDQFAKHKAACMWCLIAAAATFVSAALAFPEAGAAVRELRDRT
;
A
#
# COMPACT_ATOMS: atom_id res chain seq x y z
N VAL A 1 6.55 7.73 -5.13
CA VAL A 1 5.72 8.84 -4.61
C VAL A 1 4.31 8.83 -5.19
N VAL A 2 4.12 8.97 -6.52
CA VAL A 2 2.77 8.97 -7.14
C VAL A 2 1.95 7.73 -6.75
N ALA A 3 2.52 6.54 -6.91
CA ALA A 3 1.82 5.30 -6.56
C ALA A 3 1.49 5.20 -5.05
N SER A 4 2.37 5.65 -4.17
CA SER A 4 2.10 5.72 -2.73
C SER A 4 1.02 6.75 -2.39
N LEU A 5 0.98 7.89 -3.10
CA LEU A 5 -0.09 8.90 -2.96
C LEU A 5 -1.44 8.35 -3.40
N THR A 6 -1.48 7.60 -4.50
CA THR A 6 -2.71 6.91 -4.94
C THR A 6 -3.20 5.95 -3.86
N ALA A 7 -2.33 5.12 -3.30
CA ALA A 7 -2.68 4.20 -2.23
C ALA A 7 -3.19 4.93 -0.97
N VAL A 8 -2.54 6.03 -0.57
CA VAL A 8 -3.01 6.90 0.54
C VAL A 8 -4.40 7.49 0.22
N GLY A 9 -4.64 7.94 -1.00
CA GLY A 9 -5.94 8.48 -1.41
C GLY A 9 -7.06 7.44 -1.31
N CYS A 10 -6.82 6.23 -1.79
CA CYS A 10 -7.77 5.11 -1.67
C CYS A 10 -8.04 4.77 -0.19
N MET A 11 -6.98 4.64 0.62
CA MET A 11 -7.12 4.38 2.06
C MET A 11 -7.82 5.51 2.81
N GLY A 12 -7.65 6.76 2.38
CA GLY A 12 -8.38 7.90 2.94
C GLY A 12 -9.89 7.80 2.75
N LEU A 13 -10.34 7.35 1.57
CA LEU A 13 -11.76 7.12 1.31
C LEU A 13 -12.33 5.99 2.18
N ILE A 14 -11.62 4.87 2.27
CA ILE A 14 -12.02 3.73 3.10
C ILE A 14 -12.03 4.13 4.59
N ALA A 15 -11.05 4.91 5.04
CA ALA A 15 -11.00 5.41 6.41
C ALA A 15 -12.22 6.30 6.73
N LEU A 16 -12.65 7.16 5.80
CA LEU A 16 -13.87 7.97 5.96
C LEU A 16 -15.13 7.10 6.10
N TYR A 17 -15.17 5.96 5.40
CA TYR A 17 -16.26 4.99 5.52
C TYR A 17 -16.23 4.30 6.88
N GLN A 18 -15.07 3.84 7.32
CA GLN A 18 -14.91 3.13 8.59
C GLN A 18 -15.23 3.98 9.82
N ILE A 19 -14.97 5.30 9.78
CA ILE A 19 -15.40 6.21 10.86
C ILE A 19 -16.85 6.68 10.72
N GLY A 20 -17.58 6.22 9.71
CA GLY A 20 -18.98 6.53 9.48
C GLY A 20 -19.24 7.94 8.94
N VAL A 21 -18.21 8.65 8.44
CA VAL A 21 -18.40 9.96 7.79
C VAL A 21 -19.11 9.80 6.45
N ILE A 22 -18.76 8.76 5.69
CA ILE A 22 -19.50 8.33 4.50
C ILE A 22 -20.20 7.00 4.77
N LYS A 23 -21.43 6.85 4.27
CA LYS A 23 -22.27 5.67 4.51
C LYS A 23 -22.15 4.58 3.44
N HIS A 24 -21.53 4.92 2.32
CA HIS A 24 -21.35 4.05 1.17
C HIS A 24 -20.07 4.49 0.46
N LEU A 25 -19.22 3.54 0.09
CA LEU A 25 -18.10 3.85 -0.79
C LEU A 25 -18.60 4.14 -2.21
N PRO A 26 -18.02 5.13 -2.92
CA PRO A 26 -18.38 5.40 -4.30
C PRO A 26 -17.86 4.28 -5.20
N GLU A 27 -18.63 3.21 -5.34
CA GLU A 27 -18.33 2.08 -6.22
C GLU A 27 -19.40 1.89 -7.31
N PRO A 28 -18.99 1.44 -8.52
CA PRO A 28 -19.95 1.09 -9.55
C PRO A 28 -20.71 -0.18 -9.16
N PRO A 29 -22.05 -0.23 -9.33
CA PRO A 29 -22.87 -1.38 -8.95
C PRO A 29 -22.69 -2.53 -9.96
N LEU A 30 -21.59 -3.26 -9.82
CA LEU A 30 -21.25 -4.43 -10.62
C LEU A 30 -21.35 -5.71 -9.77
N PRO A 31 -21.86 -6.82 -10.33
CA PRO A 31 -21.94 -8.08 -9.60
C PRO A 31 -20.54 -8.54 -9.15
N GLY A 32 -20.33 -8.66 -7.85
CA GLY A 32 -19.06 -9.04 -7.21
C GLY A 32 -18.18 -7.86 -6.74
N LEU A 33 -18.58 -6.60 -7.00
CA LEU A 33 -18.00 -5.43 -6.35
C LEU A 33 -18.91 -4.97 -5.21
N ASP A 34 -18.45 -5.17 -3.98
CA ASP A 34 -19.14 -4.72 -2.78
C ASP A 34 -18.09 -4.32 -1.73
N ALA A 35 -17.56 -3.10 -1.84
CA ALA A 35 -16.65 -2.57 -0.84
C ALA A 35 -17.30 -2.37 0.51
N ASP A 36 -18.61 -2.15 0.58
CA ASP A 36 -19.28 -1.99 1.86
C ASP A 36 -19.28 -3.33 2.63
N GLU A 37 -19.49 -4.46 1.96
CA GLU A 37 -19.39 -5.81 2.54
C GLU A 37 -17.95 -6.12 3.00
N VAL A 38 -16.96 -5.75 2.20
CA VAL A 38 -15.54 -6.00 2.49
C VAL A 38 -15.02 -5.11 3.62
N ASP A 39 -15.26 -3.80 3.55
CA ASP A 39 -14.68 -2.81 4.46
C ASP A 39 -15.48 -2.68 5.78
N ALA A 40 -16.73 -3.15 5.83
CA ALA A 40 -17.50 -3.32 7.08
C ALA A 40 -17.30 -4.69 7.74
N SER A 41 -16.54 -5.60 7.12
CA SER A 41 -16.28 -6.93 7.67
C SER A 41 -15.47 -6.88 8.97
N THR A 42 -15.59 -7.91 9.81
CA THR A 42 -14.81 -8.06 11.05
C THR A 42 -13.30 -8.08 10.79
N GLU A 43 -12.88 -8.50 9.59
CA GLU A 43 -11.47 -8.44 9.16
C GLU A 43 -10.96 -6.99 9.07
N GLY A 44 -11.81 -6.04 8.64
CA GLY A 44 -11.49 -4.62 8.55
C GLY A 44 -11.18 -3.94 9.90
N TYR A 45 -11.59 -4.54 11.02
CA TYR A 45 -11.27 -4.09 12.39
C TYR A 45 -10.37 -5.07 13.16
N SER A 46 -9.88 -6.11 12.49
CA SER A 46 -9.17 -7.22 13.16
C SER A 46 -7.88 -6.80 13.84
N HIS A 47 -7.27 -5.70 13.41
CA HIS A 47 -6.02 -5.20 13.97
C HIS A 47 -6.28 -4.05 14.94
N LEU A 48 -6.09 -4.30 16.25
CA LEU A 48 -6.23 -3.32 17.34
C LEU A 48 -7.63 -2.68 17.46
N GLN A 49 -8.69 -3.29 16.89
CA GLN A 49 -10.01 -2.66 16.73
C GLN A 49 -9.96 -1.35 15.92
N MET A 50 -8.86 -1.13 15.20
CA MET A 50 -8.64 0.01 14.34
C MET A 50 -8.96 -0.41 12.91
N GLY A 51 -9.68 0.45 12.20
CA GLY A 51 -9.95 0.27 10.77
C GLY A 51 -8.63 0.05 10.01
N ASP A 52 -8.58 -1.01 9.22
CA ASP A 52 -7.40 -1.41 8.44
C ASP A 52 -6.91 -0.28 7.52
N ALA A 53 -7.80 0.61 7.09
CA ALA A 53 -7.48 1.79 6.31
C ALA A 53 -6.58 2.79 7.06
N PHE A 54 -6.70 2.91 8.39
CA PHE A 54 -5.80 3.77 9.17
C PHE A 54 -4.39 3.19 9.29
N ILE A 55 -4.29 1.87 9.42
CA ILE A 55 -3.01 1.17 9.38
C ILE A 55 -2.41 1.30 7.97
N GLY A 56 -3.25 1.17 6.94
CA GLY A 56 -2.95 1.46 5.54
C GLY A 56 -2.37 2.86 5.33
N LEU A 57 -3.04 3.89 5.85
CA LEU A 57 -2.58 5.28 5.78
C LEU A 57 -1.20 5.45 6.42
N GLY A 58 -0.99 4.91 7.62
CA GLY A 58 0.30 4.99 8.30
C GLY A 58 1.42 4.31 7.51
N THR A 59 1.17 3.10 7.01
CA THR A 59 2.17 2.34 6.27
C THR A 59 2.52 3.01 4.94
N TYR A 60 1.53 3.53 4.19
CA TYR A 60 1.79 4.21 2.92
C TYR A 60 2.38 5.61 3.10
N ALA A 61 2.08 6.31 4.20
CA ALA A 61 2.75 7.55 4.54
C ALA A 61 4.25 7.33 4.80
N MET A 62 4.61 6.25 5.49
CA MET A 62 6.01 5.85 5.67
C MET A 62 6.69 5.56 4.33
N THR A 63 6.04 4.78 3.46
CA THR A 63 6.55 4.45 2.12
C THR A 63 6.72 5.71 1.27
N MET A 64 5.77 6.65 1.33
CA MET A 64 5.86 7.95 0.67
C MET A 64 7.04 8.78 1.20
N GLY A 65 7.22 8.82 2.52
CA GLY A 65 8.35 9.52 3.15
C GLY A 65 9.70 8.96 2.71
N LEU A 66 9.85 7.63 2.68
CA LEU A 66 11.05 6.96 2.17
C LEU A 66 11.28 7.28 0.68
N ALA A 67 10.23 7.24 -0.14
CA ALA A 67 10.33 7.54 -1.57
C ALA A 67 10.69 9.00 -1.86
N ALA A 68 10.31 9.92 -0.98
CA ALA A 68 10.64 11.34 -1.08
C ALA A 68 12.00 11.70 -0.45
N MET A 69 12.64 10.77 0.27
CA MET A 69 13.89 11.03 0.97
C MET A 69 15.11 10.97 0.04
N GLY A 70 16.07 11.85 0.29
CA GLY A 70 17.39 11.82 -0.35
C GLY A 70 17.48 12.56 -1.70
N PRO A 71 18.72 12.91 -2.12
CA PRO A 71 18.97 13.55 -3.41
C PRO A 71 18.76 12.56 -4.57
N LYS A 72 18.80 13.04 -5.82
CA LYS A 72 18.67 12.19 -7.02
C LYS A 72 19.68 11.03 -7.04
N ASP A 73 20.89 11.27 -6.54
CA ASP A 73 21.97 10.28 -6.46
C ASP A 73 22.02 9.54 -5.10
N ARG A 74 20.87 9.35 -4.46
CA ARG A 74 20.76 8.69 -3.14
C ARG A 74 21.23 7.23 -3.15
N ALA A 75 21.19 6.54 -4.29
CA ALA A 75 21.78 5.21 -4.41
C ALA A 75 23.29 5.19 -4.12
N GLN A 76 24.01 6.26 -4.47
CA GLN A 76 25.46 6.37 -4.22
C GLN A 76 25.75 7.04 -2.88
N THR A 77 25.04 8.13 -2.56
CA THR A 77 25.33 8.93 -1.36
C THR A 77 24.77 8.32 -0.07
N ARG A 78 23.64 7.62 -0.15
CA ARG A 78 22.90 7.04 1.00
C ARG A 78 22.21 5.73 0.60
N PRO A 79 22.96 4.66 0.27
CA PRO A 79 22.41 3.40 -0.25
C PRO A 79 21.40 2.71 0.69
N TRP A 80 21.42 3.01 1.99
CA TRP A 80 20.43 2.50 2.93
C TRP A 80 18.99 2.96 2.63
N ILE A 81 18.79 4.14 2.02
CA ILE A 81 17.46 4.69 1.70
C ILE A 81 16.74 3.83 0.64
N PRO A 82 17.29 3.60 -0.56
CA PRO A 82 16.63 2.76 -1.57
C PRO A 82 16.50 1.30 -1.14
N LEU A 83 17.42 0.79 -0.31
CA LEU A 83 17.29 -0.54 0.30
C LEU A 83 16.11 -0.62 1.27
N ALA A 84 15.98 0.36 2.17
CA ALA A 84 14.85 0.45 3.10
C ALA A 84 13.52 0.63 2.36
N LEU A 85 13.50 1.45 1.30
CA LEU A 85 12.33 1.62 0.44
C LEU A 85 11.94 0.30 -0.22
N ALA A 86 12.87 -0.41 -0.85
CA ALA A 86 12.59 -1.69 -1.51
C ALA A 86 12.11 -2.76 -0.53
N ALA A 87 12.74 -2.87 0.65
CA ALA A 87 12.29 -3.77 1.71
C ALA A 87 10.85 -3.43 2.15
N LYS A 88 10.57 -2.15 2.38
CA LYS A 88 9.26 -1.68 2.81
C LYS A 88 8.18 -1.93 1.76
N THR A 89 8.44 -1.58 0.50
CA THR A 89 7.47 -1.82 -0.60
C THR A 89 7.23 -3.30 -0.84
N THR A 90 8.22 -4.16 -0.59
CA THR A 90 8.04 -5.62 -0.68
C THR A 90 7.13 -6.13 0.44
N ALA A 91 7.32 -5.66 1.67
CA ALA A 91 6.44 -5.99 2.78
C ALA A 91 4.99 -5.51 2.53
N ASP A 92 4.83 -4.27 2.04
CA ASP A 92 3.51 -3.73 1.67
C ASP A 92 2.86 -4.55 0.56
N ALA A 93 3.62 -4.96 -0.46
CA ALA A 93 3.12 -5.78 -1.56
C ALA A 93 2.68 -7.18 -1.09
N ALA A 94 3.43 -7.81 -0.18
CA ALA A 94 3.05 -9.09 0.41
C ALA A 94 1.75 -8.97 1.22
N GLN A 95 1.60 -7.89 2.00
CA GLN A 95 0.37 -7.64 2.74
C GLN A 95 -0.82 -7.35 1.82
N ALA A 96 -0.62 -6.54 0.78
CA ALA A 96 -1.64 -6.26 -0.23
C ALA A 96 -2.07 -7.54 -0.97
N ALA A 97 -1.14 -8.43 -1.30
CA ALA A 97 -1.43 -9.73 -1.91
C ALA A 97 -2.31 -10.59 -1.00
N LYS A 98 -1.97 -10.67 0.30
CA LYS A 98 -2.75 -11.43 1.28
C LYS A 98 -4.16 -10.87 1.42
N LEU A 99 -4.31 -9.56 1.55
CA LEU A 99 -5.62 -8.91 1.69
C LEU A 99 -6.47 -9.11 0.43
N THR A 100 -5.87 -8.97 -0.74
CA THR A 100 -6.54 -9.24 -2.02
C THR A 100 -7.01 -10.70 -2.08
N TYR A 101 -6.17 -11.65 -1.67
CA TYR A 101 -6.55 -13.06 -1.61
C TYR A 101 -7.73 -13.31 -0.65
N ASP A 102 -7.71 -12.70 0.54
CA ASP A 102 -8.76 -12.85 1.53
C ASP A 102 -10.11 -12.26 1.03
N GLN A 103 -10.09 -11.15 0.28
CA GLN A 103 -11.29 -10.59 -0.36
C GLN A 103 -11.97 -11.62 -1.28
N PHE A 104 -11.22 -12.22 -2.20
CA PHE A 104 -11.79 -13.21 -3.13
C PHE A 104 -12.10 -14.56 -2.47
N ALA A 105 -11.26 -15.03 -1.54
CA ALA A 105 -11.38 -16.37 -0.97
C ALA A 105 -12.42 -16.45 0.15
N LYS A 106 -12.50 -15.42 1.02
CA LYS A 106 -13.38 -15.41 2.20
C LYS A 106 -14.68 -14.65 1.95
N HIS A 107 -14.57 -13.44 1.41
CA HIS A 107 -15.70 -12.52 1.28
C HIS A 107 -16.45 -12.70 -0.05
N LYS A 108 -15.82 -13.31 -1.07
CA LYS A 108 -16.39 -13.45 -2.43
C LYS A 108 -16.85 -12.13 -3.05
N ALA A 109 -16.36 -11.02 -2.52
CA ALA A 109 -16.60 -9.65 -2.91
C ALA A 109 -15.25 -8.96 -3.05
N ALA A 110 -15.15 -8.02 -3.99
CA ALA A 110 -13.94 -7.24 -4.21
C ALA A 110 -14.22 -5.76 -3.96
N CYS A 111 -13.30 -5.09 -3.27
CA CYS A 111 -13.31 -3.64 -3.11
C CYS A 111 -12.41 -3.04 -4.20
N MET A 112 -12.99 -2.26 -5.12
CA MET A 112 -12.28 -1.58 -6.19
C MET A 112 -11.17 -0.67 -5.64
N TRP A 113 -11.46 0.05 -4.56
CA TRP A 113 -10.49 0.94 -3.91
C TRP A 113 -9.29 0.19 -3.33
N CYS A 114 -9.55 -0.98 -2.73
CA CYS A 114 -8.50 -1.88 -2.26
C CYS A 114 -7.66 -2.45 -3.41
N LEU A 115 -8.29 -2.82 -4.53
CA LEU A 115 -7.57 -3.32 -5.72
C LEU A 115 -6.69 -2.24 -6.35
N ILE A 116 -7.18 -0.99 -6.43
CA ILE A 116 -6.39 0.15 -6.91
C ILE A 116 -5.20 0.39 -5.98
N ALA A 117 -5.43 0.39 -4.67
CA ALA A 117 -4.35 0.53 -3.69
C ALA A 117 -3.32 -0.60 -3.82
N ALA A 118 -3.77 -1.85 -3.94
CA ALA A 118 -2.90 -3.01 -4.13
C ALA A 118 -2.07 -2.90 -5.41
N ALA A 119 -2.69 -2.55 -6.53
CA ALA A 119 -1.99 -2.33 -7.80
C ALA A 119 -0.94 -1.22 -7.68
N ALA A 120 -1.28 -0.11 -7.04
CA ALA A 120 -0.33 0.98 -6.79
C ALA A 120 0.85 0.54 -5.89
N THR A 121 0.60 -0.34 -4.92
CA THR A 121 1.64 -0.92 -4.07
C THR A 121 2.59 -1.83 -4.85
N PHE A 122 2.08 -2.69 -5.73
CA PHE A 122 2.93 -3.50 -6.62
C PHE A 122 3.76 -2.63 -7.57
N VAL A 123 3.19 -1.57 -8.13
CA VAL A 123 3.92 -0.61 -8.95
C VAL A 123 5.01 0.08 -8.13
N SER A 124 4.73 0.46 -6.88
CA SER A 124 5.73 1.06 -5.98
C SER A 124 6.91 0.11 -5.74
N ALA A 125 6.64 -1.19 -5.53
CA ALA A 125 7.68 -2.19 -5.37
C ALA A 125 8.52 -2.35 -6.65
N ALA A 126 7.86 -2.50 -7.81
CA ALA A 126 8.53 -2.63 -9.11
C ALA A 126 9.48 -1.46 -9.39
N LEU A 127 9.07 -0.23 -9.05
CA LEU A 127 9.88 0.97 -9.23
C LEU A 127 11.04 1.09 -8.23
N ALA A 128 10.96 0.47 -7.05
CA ALA A 128 12.00 0.53 -6.03
C ALA A 128 13.19 -0.40 -6.34
N PHE A 129 12.97 -1.52 -7.03
CA PHE A 129 14.01 -2.52 -7.28
C PHE A 129 15.23 -2.05 -8.10
N PRO A 130 15.07 -1.28 -9.20
CA PRO A 130 16.24 -0.80 -9.97
C PRO A 130 17.17 0.09 -9.14
N GLU A 131 16.58 0.94 -8.30
CA GLU A 131 17.33 1.85 -7.43
C GLU A 131 18.03 1.10 -6.29
N ALA A 132 17.35 0.12 -5.69
CA ALA A 132 17.96 -0.78 -4.71
C ALA A 132 19.11 -1.60 -5.31
N GLY A 133 18.98 -2.07 -6.54
CA GLY A 133 20.05 -2.76 -7.25
C GLY A 133 21.28 -1.89 -7.48
N ALA A 134 21.10 -0.60 -7.75
CA ALA A 134 22.21 0.36 -7.83
C ALA A 134 22.89 0.57 -6.46
N ALA A 135 22.11 0.66 -5.39
CA ALA A 135 22.63 0.80 -4.04
C ALA A 135 23.40 -0.44 -3.55
N VAL A 136 22.95 -1.64 -3.88
CA VAL A 136 23.67 -2.90 -3.58
C VAL A 136 25.02 -2.95 -4.30
N ARG A 137 25.05 -2.54 -5.58
CA ARG A 137 26.32 -2.46 -6.34
C ARG A 137 27.29 -1.49 -5.70
N GLU A 138 26.83 -0.29 -5.35
CA GLU A 138 27.67 0.70 -4.66
C GLU A 138 28.25 0.16 -3.34
N LEU A 139 27.43 -0.52 -2.52
CA LEU A 139 27.91 -1.11 -1.27
C LEU A 139 28.95 -2.20 -1.50
N ARG A 140 28.76 -3.02 -2.54
CA ARG A 140 29.71 -4.06 -2.92
C ARG A 140 31.03 -3.49 -3.42
N ASP A 141 30.99 -2.40 -4.20
CA ASP A 141 32.19 -1.78 -4.76
C ASP A 141 32.98 -0.99 -3.69
N ARG A 142 32.36 -0.68 -2.55
CA ARG A 142 32.99 -0.05 -1.37
C ARG A 142 33.61 -1.04 -0.38
N THR A 143 33.29 -2.32 -0.48
CA THR A 143 33.76 -3.38 0.44
C THR A 143 34.96 -4.09 -0.16
#